data_AF-A0AAN7PKZ6-F1
#
_entry.id   AF-A0AAN7PKZ6-F1
#
_cell.length_a   1.000
_cell.length_b   1.000
_cell.length_c   1.000
_cell.angle_alpha   90.00
_cell.angle_beta   90.00
_cell.angle_gamma   90.00
#
_symmetry.space_group_name_H-M   'P 1'
#
loop_
_entity.id
_entity.type
_entity.pdbx_description
1 polymer ?
#
loop_
_entity_poly.entity_id
_entity_poly.type
_entity_poly.pdbx_seq_one_letter_code
_entity_poly.pdbx_strand_id
1 'polypeptide(L)'
;MARGVTLPGAAGKRPLASRQGFSDWKHAYERLHVHETSLGHKNCVLKTKKRGQTEAIIDSKLFEQLEDERKYWRNVLLRVVVAVKSLAMRGLSFRGKTDTFGSTNNGNFMMLLEAISEFDPFLAKHIQKFGNPGKGNTSYLSFATYEKIRACTSVHM
;
A
#
# COMPACT_ATOMS: atom_id res chain seq x y z
N MET A 1 -66.87 -58.71 -2.08
CA MET A 1 -66.00 -58.02 -3.07
C MET A 1 -66.78 -56.80 -3.59
N ALA A 2 -66.19 -55.68 -3.99
CA ALA A 2 -64.77 -55.36 -4.20
C ALA A 2 -64.19 -54.38 -3.14
N ARG A 3 -62.95 -53.92 -3.32
CA ARG A 3 -62.27 -52.94 -2.46
C ARG A 3 -62.26 -51.56 -3.12
N GLY A 4 -62.64 -50.51 -2.39
CA GLY A 4 -62.32 -49.13 -2.74
C GLY A 4 -61.11 -48.66 -1.93
N VAL A 5 -60.09 -48.10 -2.59
CA VAL A 5 -58.87 -47.57 -1.93
C VAL A 5 -58.92 -46.05 -1.95
N THR A 6 -58.67 -45.42 -0.80
CA THR A 6 -58.44 -43.97 -0.68
C THR A 6 -57.06 -43.75 -0.08
N LEU A 7 -56.19 -43.01 -0.77
CA LEU A 7 -54.80 -42.82 -0.37
C LEU A 7 -54.63 -41.67 0.63
N PRO A 8 -53.79 -41.81 1.67
CA PRO A 8 -53.40 -40.69 2.53
C PRO A 8 -52.41 -39.79 1.77
N GLY A 9 -52.80 -38.54 1.46
CA GLY A 9 -51.99 -37.69 0.56
C GLY A 9 -52.17 -36.18 0.65
N ALA A 10 -52.92 -35.66 1.63
CA ALA A 10 -53.07 -34.20 1.82
C ALA A 10 -51.80 -33.59 2.48
N ALA A 11 -50.70 -33.54 1.72
CA ALA A 11 -49.44 -32.98 2.18
C ALA A 11 -49.59 -31.47 2.48
N GLY A 12 -49.71 -31.13 3.78
CA GLY A 12 -49.82 -29.75 4.23
C GLY A 12 -48.62 -28.92 3.75
N LYS A 13 -48.89 -27.91 2.93
CA LYS A 13 -47.87 -27.02 2.35
C LYS A 13 -47.13 -26.27 3.47
N ARG A 14 -46.00 -26.81 3.91
CA ARG A 14 -45.07 -26.11 4.82
C ARG A 14 -44.61 -24.82 4.14
N PRO A 15 -44.75 -23.64 4.75
CA PRO A 15 -44.23 -22.41 4.17
C PRO A 15 -42.71 -22.52 4.00
N LEU A 16 -42.21 -22.29 2.78
CA LEU A 16 -40.78 -22.27 2.46
C LEU A 16 -40.09 -20.95 2.89
N ALA A 17 -40.85 -20.01 3.44
CA ALA A 17 -40.37 -18.73 3.94
C ALA A 17 -40.41 -18.66 5.47
N SER A 18 -39.46 -17.94 6.07
CA SER A 18 -39.46 -17.66 7.51
C SER A 18 -40.70 -16.84 7.91
N ARG A 19 -41.33 -17.20 9.03
CA ARG A 19 -42.42 -16.40 9.65
C ARG A 19 -41.89 -15.17 10.41
N GLN A 20 -40.60 -14.86 10.26
CA GLN A 20 -39.89 -13.75 10.88
C GLN A 20 -39.05 -13.07 9.81
N GLY A 21 -39.02 -11.73 9.81
CA GLY A 21 -38.43 -10.90 8.78
C GLY A 21 -39.38 -9.80 8.33
N PHE A 22 -39.00 -9.05 7.28
CA PHE A 22 -39.86 -8.07 6.63
C PHE A 22 -40.45 -8.68 5.35
N SER A 23 -41.79 -8.69 5.25
CA SER A 23 -42.53 -9.31 4.15
C SER A 23 -43.20 -8.32 3.20
N ASP A 24 -43.37 -7.06 3.62
CA ASP A 24 -44.11 -6.04 2.86
C ASP A 24 -43.19 -5.22 1.95
N TRP A 25 -42.61 -5.91 0.96
CA TRP A 25 -41.65 -5.32 0.03
C TRP A 25 -42.21 -4.16 -0.80
N LYS A 26 -43.54 -3.96 -0.85
CA LYS A 26 -44.17 -2.82 -1.53
C LYS A 26 -43.92 -1.51 -0.79
N HIS A 27 -43.95 -1.53 0.55
CA HIS A 27 -43.69 -0.36 1.40
C HIS A 27 -42.26 -0.37 1.97
N ALA A 28 -41.33 -1.10 1.34
CA ALA A 28 -39.94 -1.22 1.78
C ALA A 28 -39.22 0.14 1.90
N TYR A 29 -39.48 1.06 0.97
CA TYR A 29 -38.88 2.40 0.97
C TYR A 29 -39.31 3.23 2.20
N GLU A 30 -40.62 3.28 2.47
CA GLU A 30 -41.18 3.95 3.66
C GLU A 30 -40.64 3.32 4.95
N ARG A 31 -40.57 1.99 5.00
CA ARG A 31 -40.04 1.28 6.17
C ARG A 31 -38.54 1.52 6.38
N LEU A 32 -37.77 1.62 5.30
CA LEU A 32 -36.35 1.99 5.34
C LEU A 32 -36.18 3.43 5.85
N HIS A 33 -36.95 4.38 5.33
CA HIS A 33 -36.91 5.77 5.78
C HIS A 33 -37.23 5.91 7.28
N VAL A 34 -38.26 5.20 7.77
CA VAL A 34 -38.60 5.13 9.20
C VAL A 34 -37.49 4.46 10.03
N HIS A 35 -36.77 3.50 9.46
CA HIS A 35 -35.60 2.90 10.12
C HIS A 35 -34.41 3.88 10.20
N GLU A 36 -33.99 4.48 9.08
CA GLU A 36 -32.86 5.42 9.00
C GLU A 36 -33.07 6.66 9.89
N THR A 37 -34.31 7.17 9.92
CA THR A 37 -34.68 8.30 10.78
C THR A 37 -34.84 7.92 12.26
N SER A 38 -34.90 6.63 12.61
CA SER A 38 -35.08 6.18 13.99
C SER A 38 -33.89 6.52 14.89
N LEU A 39 -34.18 6.73 16.18
CA LEU A 39 -33.15 6.94 17.19
C LEU A 39 -32.21 5.72 17.33
N GLY A 40 -32.72 4.51 17.11
CA GLY A 40 -31.92 3.28 17.13
C GLY A 40 -30.84 3.27 16.03
N HIS A 41 -31.22 3.56 14.79
CA HIS A 41 -30.29 3.66 13.67
C HIS A 41 -29.26 4.78 13.91
N LYS A 42 -29.73 5.98 14.25
CA LYS A 42 -28.87 7.14 14.56
C LYS A 42 -27.85 6.83 15.66
N ASN A 43 -28.26 6.18 16.75
CA ASN A 43 -27.36 5.78 17.84
C ASN A 43 -26.33 4.73 17.37
N CYS A 44 -26.73 3.77 16.53
CA CYS A 44 -25.79 2.81 15.94
C CYS A 44 -24.76 3.49 15.02
N VAL A 45 -25.18 4.40 14.14
CA VAL A 45 -24.27 5.17 13.26
C VAL A 45 -23.31 6.02 14.09
N LEU A 46 -23.79 6.72 15.11
CA LEU A 46 -22.94 7.50 16.03
C LEU A 46 -21.95 6.62 16.81
N LYS A 47 -22.38 5.43 17.25
CA LYS A 47 -21.52 4.45 17.93
C LYS A 47 -20.42 3.93 17.00
N THR A 48 -20.74 3.57 15.77
CA THR A 48 -19.77 3.14 14.75
C THR A 48 -18.78 4.26 14.40
N LYS A 49 -19.27 5.50 14.21
CA LYS A 49 -18.41 6.67 13.98
C LYS A 49 -17.46 6.91 15.14
N LYS A 50 -17.95 6.88 16.39
CA LYS A 50 -17.12 7.05 17.59
C LYS A 50 -16.08 5.93 17.72
N ARG A 51 -16.42 4.69 17.39
CA ARG A 51 -15.45 3.57 17.37
C ARG A 51 -14.29 3.84 16.43
N GLY A 52 -14.56 4.21 15.17
CA GLY A 52 -13.52 4.60 14.21
C GLY A 52 -12.71 5.86 14.56
N GLN A 53 -12.99 6.50 15.70
CA GLN A 53 -12.24 7.64 16.25
C GLN A 53 -11.58 7.33 17.61
N THR A 54 -11.88 6.19 18.25
CA THR A 54 -11.46 5.88 19.64
C THR A 54 -10.80 4.50 19.76
N GLU A 55 -11.27 3.52 18.99
CA GLU A 55 -10.62 2.23 18.78
C GLU A 55 -9.64 2.42 17.60
N ALA A 56 -8.44 1.83 17.66
CA ALA A 56 -7.50 1.90 16.55
C ALA A 56 -8.13 1.31 15.28
N ILE A 57 -8.04 2.02 14.16
CA ILE A 57 -8.59 1.55 12.88
C ILE A 57 -7.83 0.27 12.50
N ILE A 58 -8.52 -0.71 11.90
CA ILE A 58 -7.89 -1.97 11.45
C ILE A 58 -6.66 -1.68 10.58
N ASP A 59 -6.75 -0.63 9.75
CA ASP A 59 -5.72 -0.15 8.85
C ASP A 59 -4.65 0.73 9.52
N SER A 60 -4.77 1.13 10.80
CA SER A 60 -3.78 2.01 11.45
C SER A 60 -2.36 1.46 11.36
N LYS A 61 -2.19 0.16 11.58
CA LYS A 61 -0.90 -0.53 11.44
C LYS A 61 -0.39 -0.57 9.99
N LEU A 62 -1.30 -0.62 9.01
CA LEU A 62 -0.95 -0.54 7.58
C LEU A 62 -0.51 0.89 7.22
N PHE A 63 -1.15 1.93 7.76
CA PHE A 63 -0.73 3.32 7.59
C PHE A 63 0.65 3.59 8.23
N GLU A 64 0.92 3.03 9.41
CA GLU A 64 2.25 3.08 10.05
C GLU A 64 3.32 2.46 9.15
N GLN A 65 3.09 1.24 8.65
CA GLN A 65 4.00 0.56 7.71
C GLN A 65 4.23 1.38 6.43
N LEU A 66 3.17 1.95 5.85
CA LEU A 66 3.25 2.78 4.65
C LEU A 66 4.00 4.10 4.87
N GLU A 67 3.94 4.72 6.05
CA GLU A 67 4.74 5.91 6.35
C GLU A 67 6.21 5.56 6.63
N ASP A 68 6.50 4.45 7.33
CA ASP A 68 7.87 4.01 7.56
C ASP A 68 8.58 3.58 6.26
N GLU A 69 7.90 2.86 5.35
CA GLU A 69 8.45 2.60 4.01
C GLU A 69 8.69 3.89 3.22
N ARG A 70 7.75 4.84 3.27
CA ARG A 70 7.89 6.14 2.58
C ARG A 70 9.03 6.97 3.16
N LYS A 71 9.21 6.95 4.48
CA LYS A 71 10.32 7.58 5.23
C LYS A 71 11.66 6.91 4.93
N TYR A 72 11.69 5.59 4.78
CA TYR A 72 12.85 4.82 4.34
C TYR A 72 13.27 5.23 2.92
N TRP A 73 12.37 5.17 1.95
CA TRP A 73 12.68 5.50 0.55
C TRP A 73 13.00 6.99 0.34
N ARG A 74 12.33 7.91 1.05
CA ARG A 74 12.73 9.33 1.10
C ARG A 74 14.18 9.49 1.59
N ASN A 75 14.59 8.74 2.62
CA ASN A 75 15.96 8.79 3.13
C ASN A 75 17.00 8.28 2.12
N VAL A 76 16.71 7.20 1.39
CA VAL A 76 17.57 6.73 0.28
C VAL A 76 17.66 7.80 -0.82
N LEU A 77 16.51 8.33 -1.27
CA LEU A 77 16.44 9.30 -2.35
C LEU A 77 17.18 10.61 -2.05
N LEU A 78 17.11 11.12 -0.81
CA LEU A 78 17.84 12.33 -0.41
C LEU A 78 19.35 12.20 -0.65
N ARG A 79 19.93 11.04 -0.30
CA ARG A 79 21.36 10.74 -0.46
C ARG A 79 21.75 10.59 -1.93
N VAL A 80 20.91 9.90 -2.70
CA VAL A 80 21.07 9.78 -4.16
C VAL A 80 21.01 11.17 -4.84
N VAL A 81 20.08 12.04 -4.45
CA VAL A 81 19.98 13.41 -4.99
C VAL A 81 21.19 14.26 -4.61
N VAL A 82 21.70 14.17 -3.38
CA VAL A 82 22.94 14.86 -2.97
C VAL A 82 24.14 14.39 -3.79
N ALA A 83 24.29 13.08 -4.03
CA ALA A 83 25.34 12.53 -4.88
C ALA A 83 25.19 13.01 -6.35
N VAL A 84 23.98 12.93 -6.92
CA VAL A 84 23.71 13.37 -8.30
C VAL A 84 24.01 14.86 -8.49
N LYS A 85 23.51 15.72 -7.59
CA LYS A 85 23.75 17.17 -7.63
C LYS A 85 25.24 17.50 -7.48
N SER A 86 25.95 16.79 -6.61
CA SER A 86 27.38 17.00 -6.35
C SER A 86 28.27 16.69 -7.56
N LEU A 87 27.89 15.74 -8.40
CA LEU A 87 28.60 15.42 -9.65
C LEU A 87 28.17 16.36 -10.79
N ALA A 88 26.87 16.60 -10.94
CA ALA A 88 26.32 17.50 -11.96
C ALA A 88 26.91 18.92 -11.89
N MET A 89 26.92 19.53 -10.69
CA MET A 89 27.46 20.88 -10.46
C MET A 89 28.98 21.01 -10.69
N ARG A 90 29.68 19.89 -10.90
CA ARG A 90 31.14 19.85 -11.13
C ARG A 90 31.51 19.29 -12.50
N GLY A 91 30.54 19.00 -13.37
CA GLY A 91 30.76 18.39 -14.68
C GLY A 91 31.35 16.97 -14.63
N LEU A 92 31.29 16.30 -13.48
CA LEU A 92 31.94 15.00 -13.27
C LEU A 92 31.12 13.87 -13.91
N SER A 93 31.82 12.91 -14.53
CA SER A 93 31.19 11.70 -15.07
C SER A 93 30.57 10.86 -13.94
N PHE A 94 29.36 10.33 -14.17
CA PHE A 94 28.65 9.54 -13.16
C PHE A 94 29.09 8.06 -13.18
N ARG A 95 29.39 7.54 -14.37
CA ARG A 95 29.80 6.14 -14.62
C ARG A 95 31.31 5.92 -14.51
N GLY A 96 31.66 4.66 -14.30
CA GLY A 96 33.00 4.10 -14.51
C GLY A 96 32.93 2.98 -15.55
N LYS A 97 33.82 1.98 -15.43
CA LYS A 97 33.75 0.76 -16.25
C LYS A 97 32.78 -0.29 -15.67
N THR A 98 32.49 -0.20 -14.37
CA THR A 98 31.56 -1.08 -13.65
C THR A 98 30.54 -0.29 -12.85
N ASP A 99 29.30 -0.76 -12.75
CA ASP A 99 28.26 -0.24 -11.85
C ASP A 99 28.05 -1.23 -10.69
N THR A 100 29.09 -1.46 -9.86
CA THR A 100 29.04 -2.33 -8.67
C THR A 100 29.83 -1.75 -7.50
N PHE A 101 29.27 -1.82 -6.30
CA PHE A 101 29.90 -1.40 -5.05
C PHE A 101 31.08 -2.31 -4.68
N GLY A 102 32.16 -1.72 -4.16
CA GLY A 102 33.43 -2.38 -3.84
C GLY A 102 34.39 -2.56 -5.04
N SER A 103 34.07 -2.03 -6.22
CA SER A 103 34.93 -2.11 -7.41
C SER A 103 35.78 -0.86 -7.58
N THR A 104 37.10 -1.02 -7.68
CA THR A 104 38.06 0.06 -8.00
C THR A 104 37.90 0.65 -9.42
N ASN A 105 37.01 0.07 -10.25
CA ASN A 105 36.65 0.59 -11.57
C ASN A 105 35.21 1.15 -11.60
N ASN A 106 34.61 1.42 -10.43
CA ASN A 106 33.26 1.98 -10.33
C ASN A 106 33.18 3.45 -10.81
N GLY A 107 31.95 3.94 -10.97
CA GLY A 107 31.70 5.34 -11.33
C GLY A 107 31.72 6.27 -10.12
N ASN A 108 32.03 7.54 -10.35
CA ASN A 108 32.06 8.56 -9.28
C ASN A 108 30.74 8.63 -8.50
N PHE A 109 29.61 8.22 -9.09
CA PHE A 109 28.33 8.10 -8.37
C PHE A 109 28.35 7.00 -7.29
N MET A 110 28.89 5.82 -7.58
CA MET A 110 29.01 4.74 -6.58
C MET A 110 30.12 5.06 -5.57
N MET A 111 31.28 5.52 -6.02
CA MET A 111 32.37 6.00 -5.16
C MET A 111 31.89 7.07 -4.15
N LEU A 112 31.06 8.02 -4.59
CA LEU A 112 30.52 9.06 -3.70
C LEU A 112 29.48 8.50 -2.72
N LEU A 113 28.67 7.51 -3.11
CA LEU A 113 27.76 6.83 -2.18
C LEU A 113 28.50 5.94 -1.18
N GLU A 114 29.61 5.32 -1.57
CA GLU A 114 30.52 4.58 -0.69
C GLU A 114 31.11 5.52 0.36
N ALA A 115 31.71 6.64 -0.06
CA ALA A 115 32.28 7.65 0.84
C ALA A 115 31.24 8.29 1.79
N ILE A 116 29.99 8.50 1.34
CA ILE A 116 28.91 8.94 2.23
C ILE A 116 28.56 7.83 3.24
N SER A 117 28.60 6.56 2.84
CA SER A 117 28.21 5.44 3.69
C SER A 117 29.18 5.16 4.85
N GLU A 118 30.46 5.56 4.74
CA GLU A 118 31.43 5.49 5.84
C GLU A 118 30.95 6.27 7.09
N PHE A 119 30.24 7.38 6.87
CA PHE A 119 29.71 8.26 7.92
C PHE A 119 28.18 8.13 8.11
N ASP A 120 27.51 7.30 7.29
CA ASP A 120 26.06 7.14 7.29
C ASP A 120 25.64 5.66 7.47
N PRO A 121 25.41 5.23 8.72
CA PRO A 121 25.00 3.85 9.03
C PRO A 121 23.65 3.42 8.44
N PHE A 122 22.82 4.35 7.96
CA PHE A 122 21.59 4.02 7.23
C PHE A 122 21.94 3.65 5.77
N LEU A 123 22.76 4.47 5.11
CA LEU A 123 23.20 4.22 3.74
C LEU A 123 24.07 2.96 3.65
N ALA A 124 24.99 2.74 4.60
CA ALA A 124 25.82 1.53 4.66
C ALA A 124 24.97 0.25 4.70
N LYS A 125 23.93 0.21 5.56
CA LYS A 125 23.00 -0.93 5.64
C LYS A 125 22.15 -1.08 4.37
N HIS A 126 21.79 0.03 3.71
CA HIS A 126 21.07 -0.02 2.43
C HIS A 126 21.96 -0.57 1.30
N ILE A 127 23.21 -0.12 1.18
CA ILE A 127 24.19 -0.61 0.20
C ILE A 127 24.53 -2.09 0.47
N GLN A 128 24.76 -2.48 1.72
CA GLN A 128 25.03 -3.88 2.09
C GLN A 128 23.89 -4.83 1.64
N LYS A 129 22.63 -4.39 1.73
CA LYS A 129 21.46 -5.21 1.39
C LYS A 129 21.01 -5.10 -0.08
N PHE A 130 21.25 -3.96 -0.74
CA PHE A 130 20.65 -3.64 -2.04
C PHE A 130 21.61 -2.98 -3.07
N GLY A 131 22.90 -2.85 -2.75
CA GLY A 131 23.91 -2.23 -3.61
C GLY A 131 24.27 -3.06 -4.84
N ASN A 132 24.50 -4.37 -4.65
CA ASN A 132 24.89 -5.31 -5.71
C ASN A 132 23.80 -6.40 -5.97
N PRO A 133 22.56 -6.06 -6.36
CA PRO A 133 21.45 -7.00 -6.47
C PRO A 133 21.44 -7.82 -7.78
N GLY A 134 22.44 -7.67 -8.64
CA GLY A 134 22.48 -8.29 -9.97
C GLY A 134 21.51 -7.67 -10.98
N LYS A 135 21.38 -8.31 -12.15
CA LYS A 135 20.51 -7.85 -13.25
C LYS A 135 19.04 -8.20 -12.95
N GLY A 136 18.11 -7.39 -13.47
CA GLY A 136 16.66 -7.59 -13.36
C GLY A 136 16.00 -6.97 -12.11
N ASN A 137 16.78 -6.51 -11.14
CA ASN A 137 16.26 -5.90 -9.91
C ASN A 137 16.11 -4.37 -10.01
N THR A 138 15.00 -3.83 -9.50
CA THR A 138 14.78 -2.39 -9.36
C THR A 138 15.58 -1.86 -8.18
N SER A 139 16.54 -0.96 -8.43
CA SER A 139 17.33 -0.30 -7.37
C SER A 139 17.46 1.19 -7.61
N TYR A 140 17.23 1.99 -6.56
CA TYR A 140 17.44 3.44 -6.58
C TYR A 140 18.94 3.83 -6.66
N LEU A 141 19.83 2.88 -6.37
CA LEU A 141 21.28 3.02 -6.52
C LEU A 141 21.76 2.71 -7.95
N SER A 142 20.87 2.29 -8.85
CA SER A 142 21.24 1.90 -10.21
C SER A 142 21.35 3.09 -11.17
N PHE A 143 22.19 2.90 -12.18
CA PHE A 143 22.36 3.74 -13.36
C PHE A 143 21.04 4.17 -14.04
N ALA A 144 20.04 3.28 -14.09
CA ALA A 144 18.73 3.58 -14.68
C ALA A 144 17.87 4.54 -13.83
N THR A 145 18.19 4.71 -12.54
CA THR A 145 17.51 5.64 -11.64
C THR A 145 18.14 7.02 -11.69
N TYR A 146 19.48 7.13 -11.54
CA TYR A 146 20.09 8.45 -11.43
C TYR A 146 20.05 9.26 -12.73
N GLU A 147 19.99 8.62 -13.91
CA GLU A 147 19.74 9.33 -15.18
C GLU A 147 18.37 10.01 -15.23
N LYS A 148 17.33 9.39 -14.65
CA LYS A 148 15.99 10.01 -14.55
C LYS A 148 16.02 11.23 -13.62
N ILE A 149 16.78 11.15 -12.53
CA ILE A 149 16.99 12.26 -11.60
C ILE A 149 17.80 13.38 -12.27
N ARG A 150 18.86 13.03 -13.02
CA ARG A 150 19.70 13.98 -13.78
C ARG A 150 18.86 14.82 -14.75
N ALA A 151 17.94 14.19 -15.49
CA ALA A 151 17.01 14.88 -16.39
C ALA A 151 16.15 15.91 -15.64
N CYS A 152 15.59 15.56 -14.48
CA CYS A 152 14.81 16.49 -13.66
C CYS A 152 15.64 17.65 -13.08
N THR A 153 16.92 17.42 -12.74
CA THR A 153 17.80 18.49 -12.23
C THR A 153 18.31 19.47 -13.29
N SER A 154 18.19 19.13 -14.58
CA SER A 154 18.71 19.94 -15.69
C SER A 154 17.84 21.14 -16.09
N VAL A 155 16.82 21.47 -15.29
CA VAL A 155 15.88 22.58 -15.55
C VAL A 155 16.30 23.88 -14.83
N HIS A 156 17.25 23.81 -13.88
CA HIS A 156 17.71 24.94 -13.05
C HIS A 156 19.25 25.03 -12.96
N MET A 157 19.94 24.75 -14.07
CA MET A 157 21.34 25.10 -14.36
C MET A 157 21.45 25.51 -15.83
#